data_AF-A0A1I8IZT2-F1
#
_entry.id   AF-A0A1I8IZT2-F1
#
_cell.length_a   1.000
_cell.length_b   1.000
_cell.length_c   1.000
_cell.angle_alpha   90.00
_cell.angle_beta   90.00
_cell.angle_gamma   90.00
#
_symmetry.space_group_name_H-M   'P 1'
#
loop_
_entity.id
_entity.type
_entity.pdbx_description
1 polymer ?
#
loop_
_entity_poly.entity_id
_entity_poly.type
_entity_poly.pdbx_seq_one_letter_code
_entity_poly.pdbx_strand_id
1 'polypeptide(L)'
;EFVNCMERLGQGRALHTCQVSMLRSLGRWSGGTSRYAEENSVLLAYYSAIAQAQRFVYIENELFISQGRNRPTDVTVKNRISFYLYKRILQARSRGEPFKVYIVIPLFPRHDGQLLSGSRGDYTSRKQMHFLYQTIFRGEDSLTHRLLQRHIAPHEYLSVCCLQKFDRLPDGWLAQEIYVQSNLLIADDRVAIIGSARIADHSLLGWRNSELAVRVEDVGFVRSLRMALWCEHLDVPPAEKEALISDPGDAAVWNLWCAQARSNSQIMQEVFRSLPNNAAYTMARLHDFAAISYLKRRAKLYAPDRDTMAQGLERLCQVKGQIVVCSGCFMEGSQLLKVQDKDQSWRSWFFWPDFALV
;
A
#
# COMPACT_ATOMS: atom_id res chain seq x y z
N GLU A 1 18.34 2.57 -30.74
CA GLU A 1 17.04 2.09 -30.23
C GLU A 1 16.61 2.72 -28.90
N PHE A 2 17.48 2.83 -27.89
CA PHE A 2 17.15 3.48 -26.60
C PHE A 2 16.72 4.97 -26.74
N VAL A 3 17.42 5.74 -27.57
CA VAL A 3 17.06 7.15 -27.87
C VAL A 3 15.67 7.25 -28.52
N ASN A 4 15.37 6.39 -29.50
CA ASN A 4 14.05 6.33 -30.14
C ASN A 4 12.92 5.90 -29.19
N CYS A 5 13.25 5.15 -28.12
CA CYS A 5 12.27 4.79 -27.07
C CYS A 5 11.98 6.00 -26.17
N MET A 6 13.00 6.75 -25.77
CA MET A 6 12.86 7.99 -25.01
C MET A 6 12.12 9.09 -25.80
N GLU A 7 12.37 9.20 -27.10
CA GLU A 7 11.64 10.12 -27.99
C GLU A 7 10.16 9.73 -28.11
N ARG A 8 9.83 8.43 -28.23
CA ARG A 8 8.44 7.95 -28.21
C ARG A 8 7.76 8.15 -26.86
N LEU A 9 8.48 7.98 -25.75
CA LEU A 9 7.98 8.25 -24.40
C LEU A 9 7.81 9.76 -24.12
N GLY A 10 8.53 10.63 -24.84
CA GLY A 10 8.46 12.08 -24.74
C GLY A 10 7.40 12.74 -25.64
N GLN A 11 6.85 12.03 -26.63
CA GLN A 11 5.82 12.58 -27.52
C GLN A 11 4.55 12.90 -26.72
N GLY A 12 4.23 14.19 -26.62
CA GLY A 12 3.06 14.72 -25.90
C GLY A 12 3.26 14.90 -24.39
N ARG A 13 4.47 14.69 -23.84
CA ARG A 13 4.76 14.93 -22.42
C ARG A 13 5.58 16.21 -22.24
N ALA A 14 5.16 17.06 -21.30
CA ALA A 14 5.95 18.23 -20.94
C ALA A 14 7.30 17.80 -20.34
N LEU A 15 8.40 18.32 -20.88
CA LEU A 15 9.71 18.16 -20.28
C LEU A 15 9.81 19.09 -19.08
N HIS A 16 10.24 18.56 -17.95
CA HIS A 16 10.47 19.31 -16.72
C HIS A 16 11.97 19.39 -16.44
N THR A 17 12.46 20.57 -16.08
CA THR A 17 13.80 20.73 -15.50
C THR A 17 13.67 20.56 -13.99
N CYS A 18 14.10 19.41 -13.48
CA CYS A 18 13.95 19.07 -12.07
C CYS A 18 15.30 19.04 -11.34
N GLN A 19 15.29 19.39 -10.06
CA GLN A 19 16.41 19.04 -9.17
C GLN A 19 16.27 17.56 -8.78
N VAL A 20 17.30 16.75 -9.06
CA VAL A 20 17.28 15.31 -8.80
C VAL A 20 18.50 14.93 -7.96
N SER A 21 18.26 14.24 -6.84
CA SER A 21 19.31 13.67 -5.99
C SER A 21 19.23 12.14 -6.00
N MET A 22 20.35 11.48 -6.30
CA MET A 22 20.46 10.02 -6.21
C MET A 22 20.53 9.59 -4.74
N LEU A 23 19.81 8.50 -4.42
CA LEU A 23 19.73 7.90 -3.10
C LEU A 23 19.99 6.40 -3.22
N ARG A 24 20.50 5.80 -2.14
CA ARG A 24 20.73 4.36 -2.08
C ARG A 24 20.63 3.79 -0.67
N SER A 25 20.31 2.51 -0.60
CA SER A 25 20.55 1.67 0.56
C SER A 25 21.69 0.74 0.19
N LEU A 26 22.83 0.83 0.88
CA LEU A 26 24.04 0.11 0.51
C LEU A 26 24.90 -0.23 1.73
N GLY A 27 25.33 -1.49 1.83
CA GLY A 27 26.09 -2.00 2.97
C GLY A 27 27.41 -2.63 2.57
N ARG A 28 28.15 -3.13 3.55
CA ARG A 28 29.48 -3.73 3.34
C ARG A 28 29.46 -4.86 2.31
N TRP A 29 28.50 -5.78 2.43
CA TRP A 29 28.45 -6.96 1.57
C TRP A 29 28.04 -6.64 0.13
N SER A 30 27.27 -5.57 -0.07
CA SER A 30 26.64 -5.28 -1.35
C SER A 30 27.26 -4.11 -2.12
N GLY A 31 28.01 -3.24 -1.44
CA GLY A 31 28.69 -2.09 -2.04
C GLY A 31 30.09 -1.82 -1.52
N GLY A 32 30.66 -2.73 -0.73
CA GLY A 32 32.03 -2.60 -0.21
C GLY A 32 32.23 -1.45 0.77
N THR A 33 31.15 -0.89 1.34
CA THR A 33 31.26 0.19 2.32
C THR A 33 31.87 -0.31 3.63
N SER A 34 32.52 0.58 4.39
CA SER A 34 33.00 0.22 5.73
C SER A 34 31.81 -0.05 6.65
N ARG A 35 32.00 -0.84 7.73
CA ARG A 35 30.95 -1.16 8.71
C ARG A 35 30.31 0.10 9.34
N TYR A 36 31.06 1.20 9.41
CA TYR A 36 30.59 2.47 9.96
C TYR A 36 30.04 3.43 8.90
N ALA A 37 30.01 3.01 7.64
CA ALA A 37 29.60 3.79 6.48
C ALA A 37 28.49 3.11 5.68
N GLU A 38 27.62 2.33 6.35
CA GLU A 38 26.39 1.84 5.73
C GLU A 38 25.52 3.04 5.32
N GLU A 39 25.09 3.04 4.07
CA GLU A 39 24.29 4.13 3.53
C GLU A 39 22.81 3.76 3.57
N ASN A 40 22.01 4.65 4.15
CA ASN A 40 20.56 4.56 4.23
C ASN A 40 19.90 5.87 3.77
N SER A 41 20.49 6.52 2.75
CA SER A 41 20.06 7.83 2.26
C SER A 41 18.61 7.81 1.76
N VAL A 42 18.13 6.66 1.27
CA VAL A 42 16.70 6.46 0.95
C VAL A 42 15.81 6.65 2.19
N LEU A 43 16.12 5.98 3.30
CA LEU A 43 15.35 6.08 4.54
C LEU A 43 15.36 7.50 5.11
N LEU A 44 16.53 8.16 5.07
CA LEU A 44 16.66 9.55 5.53
C LEU A 44 15.84 10.50 4.67
N ALA A 45 15.81 10.29 3.35
CA ALA A 45 14.98 11.08 2.44
C ALA A 45 13.48 10.91 2.74
N TYR A 46 13.02 9.68 3.02
CA TYR A 46 11.65 9.43 3.44
C TYR A 46 11.31 10.18 4.75
N TYR A 47 12.16 10.09 5.78
CA TYR A 47 11.94 10.82 7.04
C TYR A 47 11.88 12.33 6.82
N SER A 48 12.80 12.87 6.02
CA SER A 48 12.87 14.29 5.69
C SER A 48 11.60 14.76 4.97
N ALA A 49 11.16 14.04 3.93
CA ALA A 49 9.96 14.38 3.17
C ALA A 49 8.69 14.36 4.04
N ILE A 50 8.51 13.32 4.88
CA ILE A 50 7.35 13.21 5.78
C ILE A 50 7.36 14.33 6.84
N ALA A 51 8.52 14.63 7.42
CA ALA A 51 8.64 15.65 8.46
C ALA A 51 8.38 17.07 7.93
N GLN A 52 8.74 17.33 6.67
CA GLN A 52 8.59 18.64 6.03
C GLN A 52 7.24 18.86 5.36
N ALA A 53 6.46 17.80 5.11
CA ALA A 53 5.16 17.90 4.46
C ALA A 53 4.21 18.86 5.20
N GLN A 54 3.34 19.58 4.52
CA GLN A 54 2.48 20.65 5.03
C GLN A 54 1.01 20.41 4.73
N ARG A 55 0.71 19.74 3.61
CA ARG A 55 -0.63 19.50 3.07
C ARG A 55 -0.94 18.03 2.96
N PHE A 56 -0.05 17.23 2.38
CA PHE A 56 -0.30 15.81 2.27
C PHE A 56 0.97 14.98 2.07
N VAL A 57 0.83 13.69 2.36
CA VAL A 57 1.78 12.65 1.95
C VAL A 57 0.99 11.58 1.22
N TYR A 58 1.39 11.28 -0.01
CA TYR A 58 0.89 10.16 -0.81
C TYR A 58 1.99 9.09 -0.91
N ILE A 59 1.68 7.87 -0.55
CA ILE A 59 2.60 6.73 -0.60
C ILE A 59 1.94 5.64 -1.43
N GLU A 60 2.68 5.14 -2.42
CA GLU A 60 2.32 3.96 -3.16
C GLU A 60 3.49 2.98 -3.06
N ASN A 61 3.32 1.89 -2.31
CA ASN A 61 4.44 1.00 -1.97
C ASN A 61 4.04 -0.47 -1.96
N GLU A 62 4.92 -1.33 -2.47
CA GLU A 62 4.69 -2.78 -2.49
C GLU A 62 4.57 -3.40 -1.09
N LEU A 63 5.31 -2.87 -0.10
CA LEU A 63 5.20 -3.31 1.29
C LEU A 63 5.11 -2.11 2.23
N PHE A 64 4.44 -2.30 3.36
CA PHE A 64 4.32 -1.26 4.39
C PHE A 64 4.53 -1.87 5.78
N ILE A 65 5.80 -2.15 6.11
CA ILE A 65 6.24 -2.74 7.37
C ILE A 65 7.17 -1.77 8.09
N SER A 66 6.71 -1.21 9.20
CA SER A 66 7.41 -0.16 9.93
C SER A 66 7.04 -0.19 11.40
N GLN A 67 7.92 0.27 12.29
CA GLN A 67 7.57 0.38 13.71
C GLN A 67 6.92 1.73 14.02
N GLY A 68 5.95 1.69 14.94
CA GLY A 68 5.29 2.88 15.46
C GLY A 68 6.07 3.58 16.59
N ARG A 69 7.09 2.97 17.21
CA ARG A 69 7.74 3.56 18.39
C ARG A 69 8.89 4.51 18.04
N ASN A 70 9.14 5.48 18.93
CA ASN A 70 10.28 6.41 18.81
C ASN A 70 11.59 5.75 19.29
N ARG A 71 11.52 4.87 20.29
CA ARG A 71 12.69 4.22 20.87
C ARG A 71 12.99 2.90 20.16
N PRO A 72 14.27 2.60 19.86
CA PRO A 72 14.69 1.25 19.55
C PRO A 72 14.41 0.40 20.79
N THR A 73 13.26 -0.25 20.78
CA THR A 73 13.03 -1.40 21.67
C THR A 73 13.68 -2.61 21.02
N ASP A 74 13.75 -3.74 21.71
CA ASP A 74 14.18 -5.01 21.10
C ASP A 74 13.10 -5.56 20.16
N VAL A 75 12.63 -4.69 19.25
CA VAL A 75 11.57 -4.94 18.29
C VAL A 75 12.17 -5.45 16.99
N THR A 76 11.45 -6.40 16.40
CA THR A 76 11.83 -7.07 15.16
C THR A 76 11.94 -6.12 13.95
N VAL A 77 11.29 -4.94 14.01
CA VAL A 77 11.25 -3.94 12.92
C VAL A 77 11.89 -2.62 13.40
N LYS A 78 12.85 -2.09 12.63
CA LYS A 78 13.72 -0.97 13.02
C LYS A 78 13.41 0.35 12.29
N ASN A 79 12.95 0.34 11.04
CA ASN A 79 12.59 1.57 10.34
C ASN A 79 11.35 2.24 10.97
N ARG A 80 11.31 3.57 11.01
CA ARG A 80 10.32 4.38 11.77
C ARG A 80 9.39 5.20 10.89
N ILE A 81 9.16 4.81 9.64
CA ILE A 81 8.27 5.52 8.71
C ILE A 81 6.87 5.73 9.32
N SER A 82 6.27 4.68 9.91
CA SER A 82 4.96 4.77 10.59
C SER A 82 4.99 5.76 11.76
N PHE A 83 6.05 5.77 12.56
CA PHE A 83 6.23 6.75 13.64
C PHE A 83 6.31 8.21 13.12
N TYR A 84 7.02 8.46 12.02
CA TYR A 84 7.12 9.81 11.45
C TYR A 84 5.78 10.29 10.86
N LEU A 85 5.01 9.40 10.23
CA LEU A 85 3.64 9.73 9.79
C LEU A 85 2.75 10.07 10.98
N TYR A 86 2.76 9.26 12.03
CA TYR A 86 2.03 9.54 13.28
C TYR A 86 2.43 10.91 13.86
N LYS A 87 3.74 11.17 14.00
CA LYS A 87 4.25 12.45 14.52
C LYS A 87 3.76 13.62 13.68
N ARG A 88 3.77 13.48 12.35
CA ARG A 88 3.33 14.54 11.44
C ARG A 88 1.83 14.82 11.55
N ILE A 89 1.00 13.78 11.67
CA ILE A 89 -0.44 13.90 11.91
C ILE A 89 -0.70 14.63 13.24
N LEU A 90 0.01 14.26 14.32
CA LEU A 90 -0.11 14.97 15.61
C LEU A 90 0.23 16.45 15.50
N GLN A 91 1.30 16.78 14.76
CA GLN A 91 1.68 18.17 14.52
C GLN A 91 0.58 18.93 13.77
N ALA A 92 0.01 18.35 12.70
CA ALA A 92 -1.10 18.96 11.96
C ALA A 92 -2.30 19.21 12.87
N ARG A 93 -2.69 18.20 13.67
CA ARG A 93 -3.80 18.33 14.62
C ARG A 93 -3.56 19.44 15.64
N SER A 94 -2.36 19.52 16.20
CA SER A 94 -2.01 20.54 17.20
C SER A 94 -2.03 21.97 16.64
N ARG A 95 -1.81 22.12 15.32
CA ARG A 95 -1.78 23.41 14.63
C ARG A 95 -3.07 23.75 13.88
N GLY A 96 -4.06 22.85 13.87
CA GLY A 96 -5.27 23.01 13.05
C GLY A 96 -5.01 23.03 11.54
N GLU A 97 -3.89 22.44 11.08
CA GLU A 97 -3.55 22.39 9.66
C GLU A 97 -4.35 21.27 8.95
N PRO A 98 -4.96 21.53 7.78
CA PRO A 98 -5.49 20.47 6.95
C PRO A 98 -4.32 19.68 6.35
N PHE A 99 -4.14 18.47 6.87
CA PHE A 99 -3.08 17.53 6.48
C PHE A 99 -3.66 16.16 6.24
N LYS A 100 -3.30 15.50 5.13
CA LYS A 100 -3.84 14.19 4.75
C LYS A 100 -2.73 13.19 4.40
N VAL A 101 -2.95 11.92 4.73
CA VAL A 101 -2.04 10.81 4.42
C VAL A 101 -2.80 9.78 3.60
N TYR A 102 -2.31 9.55 2.39
CA TYR A 102 -2.83 8.58 1.44
C TYR A 102 -1.82 7.44 1.31
N ILE A 103 -2.26 6.21 1.55
CA ILE A 103 -1.44 5.01 1.39
C ILE A 103 -2.14 4.08 0.42
N VAL A 104 -1.45 3.70 -0.66
CA VAL A 104 -1.89 2.71 -1.64
C VAL A 104 -0.90 1.54 -1.58
N ILE A 105 -1.41 0.35 -1.30
CA ILE A 105 -0.64 -0.89 -1.09
C ILE A 105 -1.31 -2.04 -1.84
N PRO A 106 -0.60 -3.14 -2.13
CA PRO A 106 -1.21 -4.31 -2.75
C PRO A 106 -2.40 -4.83 -1.95
N LEU A 107 -3.37 -5.36 -2.68
CA LEU A 107 -4.56 -6.00 -2.10
C LEU A 107 -4.16 -7.27 -1.34
N PHE A 108 -3.22 -8.04 -1.90
CA PHE A 108 -2.50 -9.12 -1.22
C PHE A 108 -0.98 -8.97 -1.38
N PRO A 109 -0.18 -9.31 -0.36
CA PRO A 109 1.25 -9.47 -0.56
C PRO A 109 1.51 -10.65 -1.50
N ARG A 110 2.33 -10.44 -2.55
CA ARG A 110 2.63 -11.49 -3.51
C ARG A 110 3.80 -12.34 -3.06
N HIS A 111 3.55 -13.64 -2.94
CA HIS A 111 4.56 -14.69 -2.96
C HIS A 111 4.01 -15.87 -3.76
N ASP A 112 4.82 -16.87 -4.12
CA ASP A 112 4.48 -17.97 -5.04
C ASP A 112 3.41 -18.98 -4.52
N GLY A 113 2.45 -18.51 -3.72
CA GLY A 113 1.27 -19.25 -3.30
C GLY A 113 0.08 -18.34 -3.03
N GLN A 114 -1.11 -18.81 -3.40
CA GLN A 114 -2.36 -18.20 -2.97
C GLN A 114 -2.51 -18.38 -1.45
N LEU A 115 -3.19 -17.47 -0.75
CA LEU A 115 -3.42 -17.54 0.72
C LEU A 115 -4.16 -18.81 1.22
N LEU A 116 -4.48 -19.73 0.32
CA LEU A 116 -5.17 -20.98 0.57
C LEU A 116 -4.47 -22.19 -0.09
N SER A 117 -3.31 -22.01 -0.72
CA SER A 117 -2.61 -23.11 -1.41
C SER A 117 -1.99 -24.12 -0.43
N GLY A 118 -1.92 -23.79 0.87
CA GLY A 118 -1.20 -24.60 1.86
C GLY A 118 0.28 -24.77 1.56
N SER A 119 0.83 -23.98 0.62
CA SER A 119 2.24 -24.03 0.21
C SER A 119 3.09 -23.07 1.04
N ARG A 120 4.42 -23.15 0.94
CA ARG A 120 5.35 -22.19 1.57
C ARG A 120 5.03 -20.73 1.22
N GLY A 121 4.52 -20.53 0.00
CA GLY A 121 3.93 -19.28 -0.50
C GLY A 121 2.99 -18.60 0.49
N ASP A 122 2.05 -19.38 1.01
CA ASP A 122 0.99 -18.96 1.93
C ASP A 122 1.57 -18.41 3.25
N TYR A 123 2.57 -19.08 3.84
CA TYR A 123 3.17 -18.60 5.08
C TYR A 123 3.88 -17.25 4.94
N THR A 124 4.66 -17.03 3.87
CA THR A 124 5.34 -15.75 3.64
C THR A 124 4.32 -14.63 3.45
N SER A 125 3.27 -14.85 2.65
CA SER A 125 2.20 -13.87 2.46
C SER A 125 1.50 -13.57 3.78
N ARG A 126 1.14 -14.58 4.57
CA ARG A 126 0.55 -14.38 5.92
C ARG A 126 1.49 -13.61 6.86
N LYS A 127 2.79 -13.87 6.81
CA LYS A 127 3.79 -13.15 7.63
C LYS A 127 3.90 -11.69 7.20
N GLN A 128 3.91 -11.40 5.90
CA GLN A 128 3.89 -10.02 5.38
C GLN A 128 2.61 -9.29 5.79
N MET A 129 1.44 -9.95 5.65
CA MET A 129 0.16 -9.42 6.12
C MET A 129 0.17 -9.13 7.63
N HIS A 130 0.73 -10.03 8.44
CA HIS A 130 0.84 -9.84 9.89
C HIS A 130 1.56 -8.53 10.23
N PHE A 131 2.74 -8.30 9.66
CA PHE A 131 3.52 -7.10 9.93
C PHE A 131 2.89 -5.83 9.33
N LEU A 132 2.25 -5.94 8.17
CA LEU A 132 1.48 -4.84 7.57
C LEU A 132 0.33 -4.42 8.48
N TYR A 133 -0.47 -5.39 8.93
CA TYR A 133 -1.55 -5.13 9.87
C TYR A 133 -1.02 -4.57 11.18
N GLN A 134 0.07 -5.09 11.74
CA GLN A 134 0.68 -4.53 12.94
C GLN A 134 1.16 -3.08 12.77
N THR A 135 1.66 -2.74 11.58
CA THR A 135 2.15 -1.39 11.28
C THR A 135 1.01 -0.38 11.22
N ILE A 136 -0.09 -0.74 10.55
CA ILE A 136 -1.15 0.20 10.21
C ILE A 136 -2.36 0.07 11.14
N PHE A 137 -2.87 -1.15 11.36
CA PHE A 137 -4.22 -1.39 11.88
C PHE A 137 -4.30 -2.03 13.28
N ARG A 138 -3.41 -2.97 13.61
CA ARG A 138 -3.55 -3.92 14.73
C ARG A 138 -2.44 -3.78 15.77
N GLY A 139 -2.81 -3.91 17.04
CA GLY A 139 -1.87 -3.78 18.16
C GLY A 139 -1.65 -2.33 18.58
N GLU A 140 -1.13 -2.16 19.80
CA GLU A 140 -1.04 -0.86 20.47
C GLU A 140 -0.11 0.13 19.76
N ASP A 141 0.86 -0.39 19.03
CA ASP A 141 1.85 0.40 18.30
C ASP A 141 1.46 0.75 16.87
N SER A 142 0.31 0.24 16.40
CA SER A 142 -0.16 0.52 15.04
C SER A 142 -0.48 2.00 14.86
N LEU A 143 -0.38 2.48 13.62
CA LEU A 143 -0.68 3.86 13.30
C LEU A 143 -2.11 4.26 13.73
N THR A 144 -3.10 3.42 13.44
CA THR A 144 -4.50 3.68 13.81
C THR A 144 -4.70 3.70 15.31
N HIS A 145 -4.19 2.70 16.04
CA HIS A 145 -4.42 2.59 17.48
C HIS A 145 -3.77 3.75 18.23
N ARG A 146 -2.57 4.17 17.82
CA ARG A 146 -1.88 5.31 18.45
C ARG A 146 -2.58 6.64 18.20
N LEU A 147 -3.22 6.83 17.03
CA LEU A 147 -4.07 8.00 16.79
C LEU A 147 -5.30 7.98 17.69
N LEU A 148 -5.96 6.82 17.82
CA LEU A 148 -7.12 6.64 18.70
C LEU A 148 -6.77 6.89 20.17
N GLN A 149 -5.60 6.46 20.64
CA GLN A 149 -5.08 6.76 22.00
C GLN A 149 -4.91 8.26 22.26
N ARG A 150 -4.85 9.10 21.21
CA ARG A 150 -4.80 10.56 21.31
C ARG A 150 -6.14 11.22 21.00
N HIS A 151 -7.23 10.44 20.98
CA HIS A 151 -8.57 10.88 20.61
C HIS A 151 -8.64 11.50 19.20
N ILE A 152 -7.77 11.04 18.30
CA ILE A 152 -7.78 11.44 16.88
C ILE A 152 -8.41 10.30 16.10
N ALA A 153 -9.51 10.58 15.42
CA ALA A 153 -10.15 9.61 14.55
C ALA A 153 -9.26 9.39 13.30
N PRO A 154 -8.74 8.16 13.04
CA PRO A 154 -7.80 7.94 11.95
C PRO A 154 -8.32 8.39 10.58
N HIS A 155 -9.61 8.20 10.32
CA HIS A 155 -10.25 8.55 9.04
C HIS A 155 -10.28 10.07 8.74
N GLU A 156 -9.96 10.94 9.71
CA GLU A 156 -9.79 12.37 9.47
C GLU A 156 -8.48 12.69 8.75
N TYR A 157 -7.45 11.84 8.89
CA TYR A 157 -6.09 12.10 8.41
C TYR A 157 -5.51 10.99 7.55
N LEU A 158 -6.00 9.75 7.65
CA LEU A 158 -5.39 8.57 7.06
C LEU A 158 -6.40 7.79 6.20
N SER A 159 -6.02 7.56 4.94
CA SER A 159 -6.73 6.67 4.03
C SER A 159 -5.76 5.60 3.55
N VAL A 160 -6.13 4.33 3.75
CA VAL A 160 -5.34 3.18 3.30
C VAL A 160 -6.17 2.41 2.28
N CYS A 161 -5.66 2.33 1.07
CA CYS A 161 -6.35 1.83 -0.10
C CYS A 161 -5.52 0.78 -0.83
N CYS A 162 -6.19 0.02 -1.67
CA CYS A 162 -5.63 -0.92 -2.62
C CYS A 162 -6.24 -0.65 -4.00
N LEU A 163 -5.74 -1.33 -5.03
CA LEU A 163 -6.26 -1.22 -6.39
C LEU A 163 -6.90 -2.54 -6.83
N GLN A 164 -8.09 -2.44 -7.41
CA GLN A 164 -8.84 -3.58 -7.94
C GLN A 164 -9.54 -3.16 -9.23
N LYS A 165 -9.52 -4.05 -10.22
CA LYS A 165 -10.25 -3.88 -11.48
C LYS A 165 -11.11 -5.10 -11.74
N PHE A 166 -12.18 -4.91 -12.49
CA PHE A 166 -12.96 -6.00 -13.05
C PHE A 166 -13.06 -5.87 -14.56
N ASP A 167 -13.28 -7.00 -15.22
CA ASP A 167 -13.52 -7.05 -16.65
C ASP A 167 -14.38 -8.26 -17.02
N ARG A 168 -14.91 -8.23 -18.25
CA ARG A 168 -15.68 -9.33 -18.83
C ARG A 168 -14.74 -10.29 -19.54
N LEU A 169 -14.83 -11.55 -19.15
CA LEU A 169 -14.20 -12.70 -19.82
C LEU A 169 -15.24 -13.45 -20.66
N PRO A 170 -14.82 -14.36 -21.57
CA PRO A 170 -15.76 -15.18 -22.35
C PRO A 170 -16.77 -15.93 -21.47
N ASP A 171 -16.31 -16.44 -20.32
CA ASP A 171 -17.11 -17.29 -19.42
C ASP A 171 -17.73 -16.52 -18.24
N GLY A 172 -17.70 -15.19 -18.26
CA GLY A 172 -18.34 -14.37 -17.22
C GLY A 172 -17.57 -13.11 -16.86
N TRP A 173 -17.57 -12.77 -15.58
CA TRP A 173 -16.94 -11.55 -15.07
C TRP A 173 -15.92 -11.90 -14.00
N LEU A 174 -14.79 -11.20 -14.03
CA LEU A 174 -13.70 -11.40 -13.09
C LEU A 174 -13.29 -10.07 -12.48
N ALA A 175 -13.15 -10.05 -11.16
CA ALA A 175 -12.42 -9.02 -10.44
C ALA A 175 -11.02 -9.53 -10.07
N GLN A 176 -10.00 -8.71 -10.30
CA GLN A 176 -8.61 -8.97 -9.92
C GLN A 176 -7.97 -7.75 -9.29
N GLU A 177 -6.98 -8.00 -8.44
CA GLU A 177 -6.14 -6.92 -7.95
C GLU A 177 -5.35 -6.30 -9.10
N ILE A 178 -5.11 -4.99 -8.98
CA ILE A 178 -3.99 -4.36 -9.67
C ILE A 178 -2.86 -4.35 -8.67
N TYR A 179 -1.84 -5.18 -8.92
CA TYR A 179 -0.74 -5.35 -7.98
C TYR A 179 0.13 -4.10 -7.94
N VAL A 180 0.20 -3.47 -6.78
CA VAL A 180 0.96 -2.23 -6.55
C VAL A 180 2.43 -2.58 -6.33
N GLN A 181 3.22 -2.59 -7.40
CA GLN A 181 4.68 -2.84 -7.32
C GLN A 181 5.50 -1.54 -7.17
N SER A 182 4.85 -0.39 -7.23
CA SER A 182 5.46 0.92 -7.08
C SER A 182 6.21 1.06 -5.75
N ASN A 183 7.23 1.91 -5.71
CA ASN A 183 7.84 2.39 -4.47
C ASN A 183 8.03 3.91 -4.57
N LEU A 184 6.95 4.61 -4.24
CA LEU A 184 6.77 6.04 -4.45
C LEU A 184 6.31 6.71 -3.15
N LEU A 185 6.91 7.86 -2.85
CA LEU A 185 6.39 8.84 -1.90
C LEU A 185 6.29 10.20 -2.60
N ILE A 186 5.15 10.88 -2.47
CA ILE A 186 4.95 12.27 -2.87
C ILE A 186 4.58 13.08 -1.62
N ALA A 187 5.24 14.21 -1.41
CA ALA A 187 4.92 15.18 -0.37
C ALA A 187 4.62 16.55 -0.98
N ASP A 188 3.43 17.08 -0.70
CA ASP A 188 2.96 18.43 -1.06
C ASP A 188 3.10 18.84 -2.53
N ASP A 189 3.02 17.90 -3.47
CA ASP A 189 3.31 18.16 -4.89
C ASP A 189 4.71 18.77 -5.13
N ARG A 190 5.63 18.69 -4.16
CA ARG A 190 6.96 19.34 -4.19
C ARG A 190 8.09 18.34 -4.28
N VAL A 191 7.97 17.25 -3.55
CA VAL A 191 9.01 16.23 -3.44
C VAL A 191 8.43 14.88 -3.84
N ALA A 192 9.08 14.18 -4.77
CA ALA A 192 8.84 12.77 -5.03
C ALA A 192 10.08 11.95 -4.70
N ILE A 193 9.90 10.78 -4.07
CA ILE A 193 10.94 9.76 -3.91
C ILE A 193 10.49 8.54 -4.71
N ILE A 194 11.26 8.17 -5.72
CA ILE A 194 10.93 7.11 -6.68
C ILE A 194 12.09 6.12 -6.69
N GLY A 195 11.83 4.82 -6.52
CA GLY A 195 12.91 3.84 -6.55
C GLY A 195 12.49 2.39 -6.42
N SER A 196 13.42 1.55 -5.96
CA SER A 196 13.19 0.12 -5.70
C SER A 196 12.91 -0.19 -4.22
N ALA A 197 13.20 0.75 -3.32
CA ALA A 197 13.14 0.51 -1.89
C ALA A 197 11.70 0.41 -1.38
N ARG A 198 11.33 -0.79 -0.94
CA ARG A 198 10.07 -1.06 -0.23
C ARG A 198 10.09 -0.46 1.17
N ILE A 199 8.94 -0.11 1.75
CA ILE A 199 8.86 0.32 3.16
C ILE A 199 8.96 -0.93 4.05
N ALA A 200 10.20 -1.37 4.25
CA ALA A 200 10.57 -2.48 5.12
C ALA A 200 12.08 -2.44 5.40
N ASP A 201 12.49 -2.98 6.55
CA ASP A 201 13.89 -2.93 7.03
C ASP A 201 14.91 -3.45 6.01
N HIS A 202 14.56 -4.51 5.29
CA HIS A 202 15.44 -5.10 4.28
C HIS A 202 15.80 -4.16 3.12
N SER A 203 14.98 -3.16 2.82
CA SER A 203 15.21 -2.19 1.76
C SER A 203 15.71 -0.85 2.31
N LEU A 204 15.41 -0.52 3.57
CA LEU A 204 15.62 0.82 4.11
C LEU A 204 16.84 0.98 5.03
N LEU A 205 17.34 -0.09 5.66
CA LEU A 205 18.39 0.06 6.67
C LEU A 205 19.82 0.13 6.12
N GLY A 206 20.04 -0.19 4.85
CA GLY A 206 21.35 -0.12 4.20
C GLY A 206 22.19 -1.41 4.31
N TRP A 207 22.10 -2.17 5.40
CA TRP A 207 22.90 -3.39 5.61
C TRP A 207 22.30 -4.68 5.05
N ARG A 208 21.10 -4.61 4.47
CA ARG A 208 20.39 -5.73 3.85
C ARG A 208 20.42 -5.58 2.32
N ASN A 209 19.28 -5.46 1.64
CA ASN A 209 19.24 -5.36 0.19
C ASN A 209 19.88 -4.04 -0.29
N SER A 210 20.52 -4.10 -1.45
CA SER A 210 20.88 -2.88 -2.19
C SER A 210 19.64 -2.29 -2.85
N GLU A 211 19.41 -1.00 -2.65
CA GLU A 211 18.30 -0.28 -3.27
C GLU A 211 18.80 1.01 -3.89
N LEU A 212 18.14 1.45 -4.96
CA LEU A 212 18.34 2.77 -5.57
C LEU A 212 17.03 3.55 -5.56
N ALA A 213 17.13 4.84 -5.33
CA ALA A 213 16.02 5.76 -5.51
C ALA A 213 16.52 7.13 -5.97
N VAL A 214 15.59 7.96 -6.44
CA VAL A 214 15.81 9.38 -6.73
C VAL A 214 14.86 10.21 -5.90
N ARG A 215 15.36 11.30 -5.32
CA ARG A 215 14.54 12.40 -4.79
C ARG A 215 14.45 13.48 -5.86
N VAL A 216 13.25 13.75 -6.31
CA VAL A 216 12.95 14.79 -7.30
C VAL A 216 12.24 15.94 -6.60
N GLU A 217 12.75 17.15 -6.79
CA GLU A 217 12.21 18.38 -6.22
C GLU A 217 11.85 19.33 -7.37
N ASP A 218 10.58 19.31 -7.77
CA ASP A 218 10.00 20.20 -8.78
C ASP A 218 8.47 20.18 -8.69
N VAL A 219 7.85 21.35 -8.51
CA VAL A 219 6.40 21.45 -8.32
C VAL A 219 5.64 20.99 -9.56
N GLY A 220 6.11 21.35 -10.74
CA GLY A 220 5.44 21.03 -12.00
C GLY A 220 5.40 19.52 -12.27
N PHE A 221 6.56 18.87 -12.17
CA PHE A 221 6.72 17.44 -12.40
C PHE A 221 5.98 16.62 -11.34
N VAL A 222 6.20 16.92 -10.06
CA VAL A 222 5.65 16.12 -8.96
C VAL A 222 4.12 16.24 -8.93
N ARG A 223 3.56 17.45 -9.13
CA ARG A 223 2.11 17.63 -9.32
C ARG A 223 1.60 16.85 -10.52
N SER A 224 2.28 16.93 -11.67
CA SER A 224 1.85 16.23 -12.89
C SER A 224 1.83 14.71 -12.71
N LEU A 225 2.85 14.16 -12.05
CA LEU A 225 2.92 12.75 -11.66
C LEU A 225 1.74 12.36 -10.77
N ARG A 226 1.49 13.14 -9.69
CA ARG A 226 0.38 12.90 -8.76
C ARG A 226 -0.97 12.95 -9.47
N MET A 227 -1.17 13.94 -10.35
CA MET A 227 -2.40 14.12 -11.14
C MET A 227 -2.65 12.94 -12.08
N ALA A 228 -1.62 12.48 -12.80
CA ALA A 228 -1.75 11.35 -13.70
C ALA A 228 -2.18 10.07 -12.95
N LEU A 229 -1.53 9.77 -11.82
CA LEU A 229 -1.87 8.62 -10.98
C LEU A 229 -3.31 8.68 -10.48
N TRP A 230 -3.75 9.82 -9.95
CA TRP A 230 -5.11 9.93 -9.43
C TRP A 230 -6.18 9.99 -10.52
N CYS A 231 -5.89 10.54 -11.70
CA CYS A 231 -6.78 10.42 -12.84
C CYS A 231 -7.04 8.95 -13.17
N GLU A 232 -6.00 8.11 -13.16
CA GLU A 232 -6.15 6.67 -13.39
C GLU A 232 -6.90 5.98 -12.24
N HIS A 233 -6.47 6.19 -11.00
CA HIS A 233 -7.04 5.47 -9.84
C HIS A 233 -8.48 5.85 -9.53
N LEU A 234 -8.89 7.08 -9.83
CA LEU A 234 -10.24 7.60 -9.58
C LEU A 234 -11.11 7.65 -10.85
N ASP A 235 -10.54 7.35 -12.02
CA ASP A 235 -11.19 7.52 -13.34
C ASP A 235 -11.70 8.96 -13.54
N VAL A 236 -10.85 9.93 -13.21
CA VAL A 236 -11.13 11.35 -13.41
C VAL A 236 -10.67 11.75 -14.81
N PRO A 237 -11.58 12.28 -15.67
CA PRO A 237 -11.21 12.74 -17.00
C PRO A 237 -10.13 13.84 -16.95
N PRO A 238 -9.16 13.86 -17.87
CA PRO A 238 -8.09 14.87 -17.87
C PRO A 238 -8.59 16.32 -17.89
N ALA A 239 -9.76 16.58 -18.47
CA ALA A 239 -10.38 17.91 -18.52
C ALA A 239 -10.93 18.38 -17.15
N GLU A 240 -11.25 17.45 -16.25
CA GLU A 240 -11.89 17.75 -14.96
C GLU A 240 -10.90 17.69 -13.78
N LYS A 241 -9.67 17.24 -14.02
CA LYS A 241 -8.68 16.98 -12.95
C LYS A 241 -8.39 18.20 -12.06
N GLU A 242 -8.31 19.40 -12.62
CA GLU A 242 -8.06 20.62 -11.82
C GLU A 242 -9.27 21.00 -10.97
N ALA A 243 -10.48 20.70 -11.43
CA ALA A 243 -11.69 20.96 -10.65
C ALA A 243 -11.89 19.94 -9.52
N LEU A 244 -11.55 18.67 -9.75
CA LEU A 244 -11.89 17.58 -8.84
C LEU A 244 -10.77 17.14 -7.89
N ILE A 245 -9.50 17.27 -8.29
CA ILE A 245 -8.37 16.68 -7.55
C ILE A 245 -7.17 17.62 -7.42
N SER A 246 -7.38 18.94 -7.49
CA SER A 246 -6.29 19.93 -7.48
C SER A 246 -5.55 20.07 -6.15
N ASP A 247 -6.24 20.03 -5.01
CA ASP A 247 -5.64 20.15 -3.68
C ASP A 247 -5.92 18.89 -2.83
N PRO A 248 -4.95 17.97 -2.67
CA PRO A 248 -5.08 16.79 -1.81
C PRO A 248 -5.31 17.10 -0.32
N GLY A 249 -5.05 18.31 0.15
CA GLY A 249 -5.34 18.72 1.53
C GLY A 249 -6.79 19.12 1.74
N ASP A 250 -7.53 19.45 0.67
CA ASP A 250 -8.87 20.00 0.73
C ASP A 250 -9.93 18.96 1.13
N ALA A 251 -10.98 19.43 1.81
CA ALA A 251 -12.06 18.58 2.29
C ALA A 251 -12.87 17.95 1.14
N ALA A 252 -13.11 18.67 0.03
CA ALA A 252 -13.87 18.13 -1.09
C ALA A 252 -13.11 16.99 -1.76
N VAL A 253 -11.80 17.18 -1.99
CA VAL A 253 -10.92 16.16 -2.58
C VAL A 253 -10.77 14.95 -1.66
N TRP A 254 -10.60 15.18 -0.35
CA TRP A 254 -10.58 14.10 0.65
C TRP A 254 -11.87 13.29 0.65
N ASN A 255 -13.02 13.97 0.62
CA ASN A 255 -14.32 13.32 0.61
C ASN A 255 -14.56 12.54 -0.67
N LEU A 256 -14.18 13.08 -1.84
CA LEU A 256 -14.23 12.36 -3.11
C LEU A 256 -13.43 11.05 -3.04
N TRP A 257 -12.17 11.13 -2.62
CA TRP A 257 -11.28 9.97 -2.49
C TRP A 257 -11.87 8.91 -1.56
N CYS A 258 -12.25 9.30 -0.34
CA CYS A 258 -12.78 8.36 0.65
C CYS A 258 -14.13 7.79 0.26
N ALA A 259 -15.04 8.58 -0.32
CA ALA A 259 -16.35 8.13 -0.75
C ALA A 259 -16.23 7.14 -1.91
N GLN A 260 -15.40 7.43 -2.91
CA GLN A 260 -15.16 6.55 -4.05
C GLN A 260 -14.58 5.21 -3.59
N ALA A 261 -13.52 5.23 -2.77
CA ALA A 261 -12.91 4.01 -2.24
C ALA A 261 -13.91 3.15 -1.46
N ARG A 262 -14.75 3.76 -0.61
CA ARG A 262 -15.78 3.04 0.16
C ARG A 262 -16.87 2.45 -0.76
N SER A 263 -17.38 3.25 -1.70
CA SER A 263 -18.40 2.83 -2.65
C SER A 263 -17.92 1.65 -3.49
N ASN A 264 -16.73 1.78 -4.09
CA ASN A 264 -16.10 0.71 -4.87
C ASN A 264 -15.92 -0.55 -4.04
N SER A 265 -15.40 -0.44 -2.81
CA SER A 265 -15.23 -1.60 -1.93
C SER A 265 -16.54 -2.32 -1.65
N GLN A 266 -17.60 -1.56 -1.35
CA GLN A 266 -18.92 -2.12 -1.08
C GLN A 266 -19.46 -2.86 -2.31
N ILE A 267 -19.37 -2.24 -3.49
CA ILE A 267 -19.84 -2.85 -4.74
C ILE A 267 -19.03 -4.12 -5.04
N MET A 268 -17.69 -4.07 -4.96
CA MET A 268 -16.84 -5.23 -5.25
C MET A 268 -17.10 -6.40 -4.27
N GLN A 269 -17.33 -6.10 -3.00
CA GLN A 269 -17.70 -7.11 -1.99
C GLN A 269 -19.12 -7.64 -2.17
N GLU A 270 -20.05 -6.84 -2.64
CA GLU A 270 -21.43 -7.24 -2.90
C GLU A 270 -21.53 -8.12 -4.14
N VAL A 271 -20.88 -7.68 -5.22
CA VAL A 271 -21.01 -8.25 -6.55
C VAL A 271 -20.12 -9.47 -6.73
N PHE A 272 -18.83 -9.37 -6.37
CA PHE A 272 -17.84 -10.42 -6.56
C PHE A 272 -17.52 -11.20 -5.29
N ARG A 273 -17.90 -10.69 -4.11
CA ARG A 273 -17.39 -11.18 -2.81
C ARG A 273 -15.87 -11.14 -2.75
N SER A 274 -15.27 -10.09 -3.33
CA SER A 274 -13.83 -9.93 -3.41
C SER A 274 -13.16 -10.05 -2.04
N LEU A 275 -11.99 -10.68 -2.03
CA LEU A 275 -11.08 -10.73 -0.89
C LEU A 275 -9.93 -9.74 -1.13
N PRO A 276 -9.29 -9.22 -0.07
CA PRO A 276 -9.55 -9.40 1.35
C PRO A 276 -10.82 -8.66 1.78
N ASN A 277 -11.59 -9.31 2.65
CA ASN A 277 -12.87 -8.81 3.13
C ASN A 277 -12.91 -8.91 4.66
N ASN A 278 -13.34 -7.86 5.36
CA ASN A 278 -13.50 -7.88 6.82
C ASN A 278 -14.45 -9.00 7.32
N ALA A 279 -15.36 -9.50 6.48
CA ALA A 279 -16.22 -10.65 6.79
C ALA A 279 -15.46 -12.00 6.80
N ALA A 280 -14.32 -12.09 6.14
CA ALA A 280 -13.40 -13.23 6.19
C ALA A 280 -12.40 -13.06 7.36
N TYR A 281 -12.94 -13.05 8.57
CA TYR A 281 -12.21 -12.79 9.82
C TYR A 281 -11.35 -13.98 10.28
N THR A 282 -11.67 -15.21 9.85
CA THR A 282 -10.95 -16.44 10.22
C THR A 282 -10.55 -17.26 8.99
N MET A 283 -9.57 -18.17 9.14
CA MET A 283 -9.22 -19.15 8.09
C MET A 283 -10.44 -19.94 7.60
N ALA A 284 -11.33 -20.37 8.51
CA ALA A 284 -12.55 -21.08 8.15
C ALA A 284 -13.45 -20.23 7.23
N ARG A 285 -13.63 -18.94 7.56
CA ARG A 285 -14.39 -18.02 6.70
C ARG A 285 -13.68 -17.74 5.39
N LEU A 286 -12.36 -17.64 5.37
CA LEU A 286 -11.61 -17.51 4.13
C LEU A 286 -11.86 -18.71 3.19
N HIS A 287 -11.86 -19.94 3.72
CA HIS A 287 -12.23 -21.13 2.96
C HIS A 287 -13.68 -21.07 2.44
N ASP A 288 -14.64 -20.60 3.24
CA ASP A 288 -16.01 -20.38 2.77
C ASP A 288 -16.03 -19.41 1.58
N PHE A 289 -15.36 -18.26 1.69
CA PHE A 289 -15.34 -17.23 0.65
C PHE A 289 -14.69 -17.71 -0.66
N ALA A 290 -13.73 -18.62 -0.59
CA ALA A 290 -13.09 -19.21 -1.77
C ALA A 290 -13.89 -20.37 -2.40
N ALA A 291 -14.88 -20.93 -1.71
CA ALA A 291 -15.66 -22.03 -2.22
C ALA A 291 -16.62 -21.59 -3.35
N ILE A 292 -16.58 -22.27 -4.50
CA ILE A 292 -17.48 -21.98 -5.64
C ILE A 292 -18.96 -22.02 -5.22
N SER A 293 -19.34 -22.97 -4.37
CA SER A 293 -20.71 -23.09 -3.85
C SER A 293 -21.14 -21.89 -3.00
N TYR A 294 -20.19 -21.23 -2.33
CA TYR A 294 -20.45 -20.01 -1.59
C TYR A 294 -20.59 -18.82 -2.54
N LEU A 295 -19.67 -18.68 -3.51
CA LEU A 295 -19.74 -17.63 -4.53
C LEU A 295 -21.06 -17.67 -5.30
N LYS A 296 -21.47 -18.83 -5.82
CA LYS A 296 -22.74 -19.00 -6.53
C LYS A 296 -23.98 -18.63 -5.69
N ARG A 297 -23.90 -18.75 -4.37
CA ARG A 297 -24.99 -18.40 -3.45
C ARG A 297 -24.99 -16.94 -3.00
N ARG A 298 -23.83 -16.28 -2.99
CA ARG A 298 -23.63 -15.00 -2.28
C ARG A 298 -23.14 -13.85 -3.14
N ALA A 299 -22.47 -14.12 -4.25
CA ALA A 299 -21.96 -13.11 -5.18
C ALA A 299 -22.98 -12.90 -6.29
N LYS A 300 -23.41 -11.65 -6.51
CA LYS A 300 -24.47 -11.33 -7.47
C LYS A 300 -24.12 -11.78 -8.89
N LEU A 301 -22.86 -11.64 -9.31
CA LEU A 301 -22.43 -12.02 -10.65
C LEU A 301 -22.29 -13.53 -10.89
N TYR A 302 -22.20 -14.33 -9.82
CA TYR A 302 -22.12 -15.78 -9.92
C TYR A 302 -23.44 -16.46 -9.56
N ALA A 303 -24.49 -15.68 -9.31
CA ALA A 303 -25.82 -16.18 -9.02
C ALA A 303 -26.39 -16.95 -10.23
N PRO A 304 -27.10 -18.07 -10.00
CA PRO A 304 -27.75 -18.82 -11.08
C PRO A 304 -28.97 -18.07 -11.66
N ASP A 305 -29.52 -17.14 -10.89
CA ASP A 305 -30.66 -16.30 -11.26
C ASP A 305 -30.23 -15.09 -12.10
N ARG A 306 -30.93 -14.86 -13.22
CA ARG A 306 -30.63 -13.78 -14.16
C ARG A 306 -30.94 -12.40 -13.57
N ASP A 307 -31.97 -12.28 -12.73
CA ASP A 307 -32.37 -10.99 -12.16
C ASP A 307 -31.33 -10.49 -11.16
N THR A 308 -30.82 -11.38 -10.31
CA THR A 308 -29.73 -11.10 -9.37
C THR A 308 -28.45 -10.72 -10.11
N MET A 309 -28.14 -11.39 -11.22
CA MET A 309 -27.00 -11.03 -12.06
C MET A 309 -27.17 -9.65 -12.69
N ALA A 310 -28.36 -9.32 -13.20
CA ALA A 310 -28.66 -8.00 -13.77
C ALA A 310 -28.50 -6.87 -12.72
N GLN A 311 -28.98 -7.08 -11.50
CA GLN A 311 -28.73 -6.17 -10.38
C GLN A 311 -27.22 -6.03 -10.07
N GLY A 312 -26.46 -7.12 -10.18
CA GLY A 312 -25.00 -7.09 -10.02
C GLY A 312 -24.33 -6.19 -11.06
N LEU A 313 -24.75 -6.29 -12.32
CA LEU A 313 -24.23 -5.47 -13.42
C LEU A 313 -24.58 -3.99 -13.26
N GLU A 314 -25.81 -3.69 -12.85
CA GLU A 314 -26.23 -2.30 -12.57
C GLU A 314 -25.37 -1.67 -11.46
N ARG A 315 -25.07 -2.45 -10.42
CA ARG A 315 -24.16 -2.01 -9.35
C ARG A 315 -22.75 -1.78 -9.87
N LEU A 316 -22.24 -2.63 -10.77
CA LEU A 316 -20.91 -2.45 -11.35
C LEU A 316 -20.77 -1.18 -12.20
N CYS A 317 -21.82 -0.74 -12.88
CA CYS A 317 -21.81 0.53 -13.62
C CYS A 317 -21.56 1.75 -12.72
N GLN A 318 -21.69 1.62 -11.40
CA GLN A 318 -21.45 2.70 -10.43
C GLN A 318 -19.99 2.75 -9.95
N VAL A 319 -19.17 1.72 -10.26
CA VAL A 319 -17.75 1.73 -9.92
C VAL A 319 -17.03 2.73 -10.81
N LYS A 320 -16.26 3.64 -10.19
CA LYS A 320 -15.37 4.56 -10.89
C LYS A 320 -13.95 4.36 -10.41
N GLY A 321 -13.02 4.27 -11.36
CA GLY A 321 -11.62 4.01 -11.08
C GLY A 321 -11.38 2.63 -10.48
N GLN A 322 -10.25 2.50 -9.81
CA GLN A 322 -9.70 1.24 -9.36
C GLN A 322 -9.53 1.18 -7.84
N ILE A 323 -9.73 2.31 -7.15
CA ILE A 323 -9.43 2.40 -5.74
C ILE A 323 -10.46 1.67 -4.86
N VAL A 324 -9.98 0.88 -3.91
CA VAL A 324 -10.78 0.21 -2.88
C VAL A 324 -10.11 0.43 -1.51
N VAL A 325 -10.87 0.35 -0.43
CA VAL A 325 -10.38 0.45 0.95
C VAL A 325 -9.63 -0.83 1.32
N CYS A 326 -8.48 -0.68 1.98
CA CYS A 326 -7.75 -1.81 2.53
C CYS A 326 -8.49 -2.39 3.75
N SER A 327 -8.78 -3.69 3.73
CA SER A 327 -9.50 -4.40 4.79
C SER A 327 -8.62 -4.66 6.03
N GLY A 328 -8.70 -3.78 7.03
CA GLY A 328 -7.92 -3.89 8.28
C GLY A 328 -8.29 -5.07 9.20
N CYS A 329 -9.51 -5.62 9.10
CA CYS A 329 -10.01 -6.72 9.95
C CYS A 329 -9.93 -8.10 9.29
N PHE A 330 -9.48 -8.18 8.02
CA PHE A 330 -9.36 -9.44 7.30
C PHE A 330 -8.39 -10.39 8.02
N MET A 331 -8.81 -11.61 8.34
CA MET A 331 -7.99 -12.60 9.07
C MET A 331 -7.54 -12.17 10.48
N GLU A 332 -8.21 -11.21 11.13
CA GLU A 332 -7.84 -10.77 12.47
C GLU A 332 -8.04 -11.85 13.56
N GLY A 333 -9.01 -12.75 13.38
CA GLY A 333 -9.21 -13.88 14.29
C GLY A 333 -8.27 -15.06 14.07
N SER A 334 -7.27 -14.94 13.20
CA SER A 334 -6.34 -16.04 12.86
C SER A 334 -4.91 -15.72 13.25
N GLN A 335 -4.19 -16.73 13.74
CA GLN A 335 -2.75 -16.63 13.98
C GLN A 335 -1.98 -16.74 12.67
N LEU A 336 -1.69 -15.61 12.03
CA LEU A 336 -0.99 -15.54 10.74
C LEU A 336 0.45 -16.08 10.76
N LEU A 337 1.08 -16.12 11.95
CA LEU A 337 2.45 -16.63 12.13
C LEU A 337 2.51 -18.13 12.44
N LYS A 338 1.37 -18.82 12.60
CA LYS A 338 1.37 -20.25 12.89
C LYS A 338 1.76 -21.04 11.62
N VAL A 339 2.78 -21.88 11.74
CA VAL A 339 3.23 -22.82 10.70
C VAL A 339 2.48 -24.14 10.91
N GLN A 340 2.01 -24.79 9.84
CA GLN A 340 1.42 -26.13 9.95
C GLN A 340 2.52 -27.16 10.26
N ASP A 341 2.25 -28.14 11.11
CA ASP A 341 3.27 -29.07 11.65
C ASP A 341 4.07 -29.85 10.59
N LYS A 342 3.52 -30.04 9.38
CA LYS A 342 4.21 -30.70 8.26
C LYS A 342 5.38 -29.88 7.68
N ASP A 343 5.41 -28.57 7.91
CA ASP A 343 6.49 -27.68 7.47
C ASP A 343 7.60 -27.51 8.53
N GLN A 344 7.54 -28.23 9.67
CA GLN A 344 8.57 -28.13 10.72
C GLN A 344 9.88 -28.88 10.37
N SER A 345 9.87 -29.78 9.39
CA SER A 345 10.98 -30.71 9.12
C SER A 345 12.27 -30.07 8.59
N TRP A 346 12.23 -28.82 8.12
CA TRP A 346 13.38 -28.15 7.50
C TRP A 346 14.05 -27.07 8.37
N ARG A 347 13.55 -26.83 9.60
CA ARG A 347 14.09 -25.77 10.48
C ARG A 347 15.60 -25.90 10.78
N SER A 348 16.24 -27.03 10.48
CA SER A 348 17.69 -27.22 10.61
C SER A 348 18.53 -26.73 9.42
N TRP A 349 17.96 -26.39 8.25
CA TRP A 349 18.76 -26.06 7.05
C TRP A 349 18.57 -24.65 6.49
N PHE A 350 17.46 -23.97 6.77
CA PHE A 350 17.19 -22.61 6.23
C PHE A 350 16.85 -21.57 7.31
N PHE A 351 16.87 -21.94 8.59
CA PHE A 351 17.22 -20.96 9.60
C PHE A 351 18.68 -20.62 9.33
N TRP A 352 18.91 -19.52 8.62
CA TRP A 352 20.01 -18.65 9.01
C TRP A 352 19.84 -18.40 10.51
N PRO A 353 20.66 -19.04 11.36
CA PRO A 353 20.62 -18.83 12.79
C PRO A 353 21.10 -17.39 13.02
N ASP A 354 20.46 -16.70 13.96
CA ASP A 354 21.09 -15.63 14.74
C ASP A 354 21.92 -14.59 13.97
N PHE A 355 21.25 -13.54 13.46
CA PHE A 355 21.88 -12.21 13.35
C PHE A 355 21.61 -11.39 14.62
N ALA A 356 21.81 -12.03 15.78
CA ALA A 356 22.18 -11.40 17.03
C ALA A 356 23.57 -11.97 17.37
N LEU A 357 24.59 -11.11 17.35
CA LEU A 357 26.05 -11.40 17.37
C LEU A 357 26.69 -11.58 15.98
N VAL A 358 27.04 -10.45 15.34
CA VAL A 358 28.42 -9.97 15.08
C VAL A 358 28.39 -8.54 14.57
#